data_AF-A0A355R1D4-F1
#
_entry.id   AF-A0A355R1D4-F1
#
_cell.length_a   1.000
_cell.length_b   1.000
_cell.length_c   1.000
_cell.angle_alpha   90.00
_cell.angle_beta   90.00
_cell.angle_gamma   90.00
#
_symmetry.space_group_name_H-M   'P 1'
#
loop_
_entity.id
_entity.type
_entity.pdbx_description
1 polymer ?
#
loop_
_entity_poly.entity_id
_entity_poly.type
_entity_poly.pdbx_seq_one_letter_code
_entity_poly.pdbx_strand_id
1 'polypeptide(L)'
;MSRTLNASALLEPSVRPSRTGDFLLPFPDYPCNARSFVNLDARLLPYWHTLFDVCPGLLKLDPPEGLELFRRFMTWAYRHHPALDWTYYISVCRWLLSSPYQARVTEEHIEAFMVAAAALWVATDVSQARGLVLAWQPMGERVVEWKTGVRPALPASQADEDLPSPPWEFSWSPLSAKGESSFRRWLPVPG
;
A
#
# COMPACT_ATOMS: atom_id res chain seq x y z
N MET A 1 33.42 18.42 73.72
CA MET A 1 34.07 19.39 72.82
C MET A 1 33.45 19.26 71.46
N SER A 2 32.76 20.31 71.02
CA SER A 2 32.04 20.41 69.76
C SER A 2 32.97 20.47 68.55
N ARG A 3 32.57 19.85 67.44
CA ARG A 3 32.62 20.47 66.09
C ARG A 3 31.74 19.67 65.12
N THR A 4 30.64 20.31 64.77
CA THR A 4 29.76 20.03 63.62
C THR A 4 30.44 20.43 62.32
N LEU A 5 30.15 19.70 61.23
CA LEU A 5 29.99 20.26 59.89
C LEU A 5 28.95 19.42 59.13
N ASN A 6 27.84 20.09 58.80
CA ASN A 6 26.81 19.66 57.86
C ASN A 6 27.36 19.60 56.43
N ALA A 7 26.86 18.67 55.62
CA ALA A 7 26.57 18.93 54.21
C ALA A 7 25.47 17.98 53.72
N SER A 8 24.33 18.59 53.40
CA SER A 8 23.14 18.00 52.80
C SER A 8 23.39 17.58 51.34
N ALA A 9 22.81 16.46 50.93
CA ALA A 9 22.31 16.20 49.58
C ALA A 9 21.24 15.09 49.71
N LEU A 10 20.00 15.47 50.00
CA LEU A 10 18.92 15.61 49.01
C LEU A 10 18.61 14.29 48.30
N LEU A 11 17.54 13.66 48.80
CA LEU A 11 16.71 12.68 48.12
C LEU A 11 16.22 13.25 46.79
N GLU A 12 16.55 12.61 45.66
CA GLU A 12 15.74 12.72 44.44
C GLU A 12 15.02 11.38 44.21
N PRO A 13 13.68 11.39 44.11
CA PRO A 13 12.94 10.22 43.68
C PRO A 13 13.23 9.96 42.21
N SER A 14 13.62 8.73 41.89
CA SER A 14 13.75 8.25 40.51
C SER A 14 12.40 8.44 39.78
N VAL A 15 12.32 9.53 39.01
CA VAL A 15 11.21 9.79 38.10
C VAL A 15 11.28 8.72 37.02
N ARG A 16 10.47 7.67 37.17
CA ARG A 16 10.16 6.77 36.07
C ARG A 16 9.50 7.63 34.98
N PRO A 17 10.04 7.70 33.76
CA PRO A 17 9.27 8.27 32.67
C PRO A 17 8.06 7.37 32.47
N SER A 18 6.90 7.93 32.79
CA SER A 18 5.60 7.37 32.47
C SER A 18 5.56 7.16 30.96
N ARG A 19 5.63 5.90 30.52
CA ARG A 19 5.37 5.47 29.14
C ARG A 19 3.86 5.62 28.90
N THR A 20 3.41 6.86 28.90
CA THR A 20 2.04 7.23 28.56
C THR A 20 2.10 7.68 27.11
N GLY A 21 1.66 6.80 26.20
CA GLY A 21 1.47 7.14 24.80
C GLY A 21 2.36 6.42 23.80
N ASP A 22 2.62 5.12 23.99
CA ASP A 22 2.77 4.23 22.82
C ASP A 22 1.39 4.14 22.15
N PHE A 23 1.00 5.22 21.46
CA PHE A 23 -0.01 5.12 20.41
C PHE A 23 0.51 4.06 19.45
N LEU A 24 -0.34 3.08 19.18
CA LEU A 24 -0.12 1.89 18.35
C LEU A 24 0.24 2.27 16.91
N LEU A 25 1.42 2.83 16.69
CA LEU A 25 1.97 2.98 15.35
C LEU A 25 2.43 1.58 14.92
N PRO A 26 2.01 1.09 13.73
CA PRO A 26 2.31 -0.27 13.31
C PRO A 26 3.81 -0.53 13.17
N PHE A 27 4.62 0.52 13.10
CA PHE A 27 6.02 0.47 12.71
C PHE A 27 6.93 1.22 13.70
N PRO A 28 7.76 0.51 14.48
CA PRO A 28 8.72 1.13 15.40
C PRO A 28 9.98 1.58 14.67
N ASP A 29 10.56 2.73 15.01
CA ASP A 29 11.84 3.26 14.47
C ASP A 29 13.03 2.34 14.82
N TYR A 30 13.79 1.78 13.86
CA TYR A 30 14.89 0.84 14.18
C TYR A 30 15.95 0.63 13.08
N PRO A 31 17.25 0.44 13.45
CA PRO A 31 18.35 0.12 12.53
C PRO A 31 18.40 -1.35 12.10
N CYS A 32 18.86 -1.59 10.87
CA CYS A 32 18.65 -2.81 10.07
C CYS A 32 19.42 -4.09 10.51
N ASN A 33 20.00 -4.16 11.71
CA ASN A 33 20.91 -5.22 12.10
C ASN A 33 20.40 -6.07 13.28
N ALA A 34 20.01 -7.29 12.91
CA ALA A 34 20.02 -8.54 13.67
C ALA A 34 19.09 -8.69 14.91
N ARG A 35 18.22 -9.71 14.80
CA ARG A 35 17.31 -10.29 15.81
C ARG A 35 15.90 -9.70 15.96
N SER A 36 15.66 -8.43 15.62
CA SER A 36 14.29 -7.87 15.59
C SER A 36 13.52 -8.15 14.29
N PHE A 37 14.21 -8.56 13.22
CA PHE A 37 13.59 -8.90 11.92
C PHE A 37 12.50 -9.98 12.05
N VAL A 38 12.69 -10.93 12.96
CA VAL A 38 11.75 -12.03 13.23
C VAL A 38 10.43 -11.54 13.86
N ASN A 39 10.47 -10.47 14.67
CA ASN A 39 9.25 -9.87 15.24
C ASN A 39 8.60 -8.84 14.30
N LEU A 40 9.40 -8.20 13.44
CA LEU A 40 8.91 -7.33 12.37
C LEU A 40 8.09 -8.14 11.34
N ASP A 41 8.51 -9.39 11.12
CA ASP A 41 7.86 -10.36 10.26
C ASP A 41 6.35 -10.46 10.59
N ALA A 42 5.98 -10.67 11.85
CA ALA A 42 4.58 -10.93 12.24
C ALA A 42 3.57 -9.83 11.82
N ARG A 43 3.95 -8.54 11.85
CA ARG A 43 3.04 -7.44 11.49
C ARG A 43 2.99 -7.14 9.99
N LEU A 44 4.07 -7.47 9.27
CA LEU A 44 4.20 -7.26 7.83
C LEU A 44 3.79 -8.50 7.02
N LEU A 45 3.74 -9.68 7.66
CA LEU A 45 3.25 -10.93 7.06
C LEU A 45 1.88 -10.79 6.42
N PRO A 46 0.88 -10.12 7.02
CA PRO A 46 -0.41 -9.89 6.35
C PRO A 46 -0.25 -9.16 5.01
N TYR A 47 0.60 -8.12 4.95
CA TYR A 47 0.87 -7.41 3.70
C TYR A 47 1.52 -8.33 2.67
N TRP A 48 2.50 -9.12 3.09
CA TRP A 48 3.13 -10.11 2.21
C TRP A 48 2.12 -11.14 1.69
N HIS A 49 1.30 -11.73 2.56
CA HIS A 49 0.33 -12.77 2.14
C HIS A 49 -0.71 -12.23 1.17
N THR A 50 -1.29 -11.05 1.43
CA THR A 50 -2.27 -10.43 0.52
C THR A 50 -1.71 -10.21 -0.89
N LEU A 51 -0.39 -9.97 -1.01
CA LEU A 51 0.28 -9.85 -2.31
C LEU A 51 0.17 -11.14 -3.14
N PHE A 52 0.45 -12.28 -2.51
CA PHE A 52 0.49 -13.58 -3.20
C PHE A 52 -0.86 -14.25 -3.32
N ASP A 53 -1.84 -13.86 -2.50
CA ASP A 53 -3.23 -14.23 -2.70
C ASP A 53 -3.78 -13.66 -4.02
N VAL A 54 -3.32 -12.46 -4.39
CA VAL A 54 -3.67 -11.78 -5.66
C VAL A 54 -2.80 -12.24 -6.81
N CYS A 55 -1.47 -12.25 -6.62
CA CYS A 55 -0.51 -12.49 -7.69
C CYS A 55 0.51 -13.58 -7.28
N PRO A 56 0.12 -14.86 -7.26
CA PRO A 56 1.04 -15.95 -6.90
C PRO A 56 2.22 -16.08 -7.88
N GLY A 57 2.05 -15.55 -9.11
CA GLY A 57 3.08 -15.52 -10.15
C GLY A 57 4.34 -14.76 -9.75
N LEU A 58 4.27 -13.82 -8.80
CA LEU A 58 5.43 -13.07 -8.32
C LEU A 58 6.51 -13.96 -7.68
N LEU A 59 6.18 -15.17 -7.23
CA LEU A 59 7.16 -16.10 -6.66
C LEU A 59 8.24 -16.48 -7.70
N LYS A 60 7.91 -16.40 -8.99
CA LYS A 60 8.85 -16.65 -10.09
C LYS A 60 9.89 -15.53 -10.26
N LEU A 61 9.70 -14.38 -9.61
CA LEU A 61 10.64 -13.27 -9.65
C LEU A 61 11.84 -13.48 -8.71
N ASP A 62 11.71 -14.34 -7.70
CA ASP A 62 12.80 -14.57 -6.76
C ASP A 62 13.88 -15.47 -7.40
N PRO A 63 15.19 -15.20 -7.20
CA PRO A 63 16.25 -16.18 -7.42
C PRO A 63 15.95 -17.54 -6.74
N PRO A 64 16.68 -18.62 -7.11
CA PRO A 64 16.44 -19.97 -6.59
C PRO A 64 16.50 -20.10 -5.05
N GLU A 65 17.13 -19.15 -4.36
CA GLU A 65 17.18 -19.05 -2.90
C GLU A 65 15.85 -18.56 -2.27
N GLY A 66 14.94 -17.98 -3.05
CA GLY A 66 13.53 -17.74 -2.70
C GLY A 66 13.25 -16.75 -1.55
N LEU A 67 14.23 -15.91 -1.18
CA LEU A 67 14.12 -15.00 -0.04
C LEU A 67 14.49 -13.54 -0.35
N GLU A 68 14.95 -13.23 -1.56
CA GLU A 68 15.41 -11.88 -1.88
C GLU A 68 14.23 -10.92 -2.06
N LEU A 69 13.19 -11.38 -2.77
CA LEU A 69 11.97 -10.59 -2.97
C LEU A 69 11.31 -10.27 -1.64
N PHE A 70 11.21 -11.28 -0.77
CA PHE A 70 10.69 -11.15 0.58
C PHE A 70 11.46 -10.11 1.41
N ARG A 71 12.79 -10.21 1.47
CA ARG A 71 13.62 -9.26 2.25
C ARG A 71 13.50 -7.83 1.72
N ARG A 72 13.48 -7.66 0.40
CA ARG A 72 13.31 -6.34 -0.24
C ARG A 72 11.93 -5.77 0.05
N PHE A 73 10.88 -6.58 -0.03
CA PHE A 73 9.53 -6.20 0.32
C PHE A 73 9.46 -5.72 1.77
N MET A 74 9.99 -6.52 2.72
CA MET A 74 9.97 -6.18 4.14
C MET A 74 10.70 -4.87 4.42
N THR A 75 11.84 -4.64 3.75
CA THR A 75 12.59 -3.38 3.85
C THR A 75 11.79 -2.19 3.30
N TRP A 76 11.10 -2.38 2.18
CA TRP A 76 10.26 -1.34 1.57
C TRP A 76 9.03 -1.02 2.43
N ALA A 77 8.24 -2.04 2.81
CA ALA A 77 7.02 -1.87 3.59
C ALA A 77 7.31 -1.23 4.94
N TYR A 78 8.44 -1.58 5.55
CA TYR A 78 8.89 -0.95 6.78
C TYR A 78 9.30 0.52 6.62
N ARG A 79 9.77 0.98 5.46
CA ARG A 79 10.15 2.39 5.24
C ARG A 79 8.98 3.26 4.79
N HIS A 80 8.07 2.69 4.01
CA HIS A 80 7.00 3.43 3.35
C HIS A 80 5.67 3.37 4.10
N HIS A 81 5.51 2.40 5.01
CA HIS A 81 4.30 2.25 5.83
C HIS A 81 3.00 2.28 4.99
N PRO A 82 2.91 1.49 3.91
CA PRO A 82 1.75 1.56 3.04
C PRO A 82 0.49 1.23 3.83
N ALA A 83 -0.60 1.96 3.56
CA ALA A 83 -1.90 1.61 4.13
C ALA A 83 -2.39 0.29 3.52
N LEU A 84 -2.95 -0.61 4.33
CA LEU A 84 -3.56 -1.85 3.84
C LEU A 84 -4.98 -1.60 3.30
N ASP A 85 -5.08 -0.69 2.35
CA ASP A 85 -6.31 -0.37 1.61
C ASP A 85 -6.10 -0.63 0.10
N TRP A 86 -7.03 -0.19 -0.75
CA TRP A 86 -6.93 -0.39 -2.20
C TRP A 86 -5.66 0.22 -2.83
N THR A 87 -5.10 1.29 -2.23
CA THR A 87 -3.87 1.94 -2.72
C THR A 87 -2.61 1.10 -2.44
N TYR A 88 -2.70 0.11 -1.55
CA TYR A 88 -1.63 -0.83 -1.25
C TYR A 88 -1.07 -1.48 -2.52
N TYR A 89 -1.96 -2.07 -3.34
CA TYR A 89 -1.56 -2.81 -4.53
C TYR A 89 -0.88 -1.90 -5.55
N ILE A 90 -1.34 -0.66 -5.70
CA ILE A 90 -0.72 0.32 -6.59
C ILE A 90 0.64 0.77 -6.06
N SER A 91 0.78 0.94 -4.74
CA SER A 91 2.06 1.24 -4.08
C SER A 91 3.07 0.10 -4.29
N VAL A 92 2.62 -1.16 -4.24
CA VAL A 92 3.45 -2.31 -4.56
C VAL A 92 3.83 -2.32 -6.04
N CYS A 93 2.93 -2.01 -6.99
CA CYS A 93 3.29 -1.87 -8.39
C CYS A 93 4.43 -0.87 -8.59
N ARG A 94 4.32 0.33 -8.01
CA ARG A 94 5.37 1.36 -8.07
C ARG A 94 6.68 0.86 -7.49
N TRP A 95 6.64 0.12 -6.39
CA TRP A 95 7.83 -0.49 -5.80
C TRP A 95 8.45 -1.55 -6.71
N LEU A 96 7.66 -2.46 -7.27
CA LEU A 96 8.14 -3.50 -8.18
C LEU A 96 8.76 -2.89 -9.44
N LEU A 97 8.12 -1.87 -10.03
CA LEU A 97 8.60 -1.18 -11.23
C LEU A 97 9.85 -0.32 -10.97
N SER A 98 10.09 0.12 -9.73
CA SER A 98 11.33 0.82 -9.33
C SER A 98 12.41 -0.12 -8.77
N SER A 99 12.12 -1.41 -8.67
CA SER A 99 13.03 -2.42 -8.14
C SER A 99 13.85 -3.10 -9.24
N PRO A 100 14.89 -3.89 -8.89
CA PRO A 100 15.61 -4.73 -9.85
C PRO A 100 14.72 -5.78 -10.56
N TYR A 101 13.49 -5.99 -10.11
CA TYR A 101 12.54 -6.91 -10.71
C TYR A 101 11.81 -6.31 -11.93
N GLN A 102 11.94 -5.00 -12.21
CA GLN A 102 11.22 -4.30 -13.28
C GLN A 102 11.19 -5.07 -14.61
N ALA A 103 12.34 -5.57 -15.07
CA ALA A 103 12.45 -6.29 -16.35
C ALA A 103 11.72 -7.66 -16.38
N ARG A 104 11.33 -8.18 -15.21
CA ARG A 104 10.62 -9.47 -15.05
C ARG A 104 9.15 -9.26 -14.67
N VAL A 105 8.73 -8.04 -14.38
CA VAL A 105 7.33 -7.70 -14.12
C VAL A 105 6.61 -7.61 -15.46
N THR A 106 5.65 -8.50 -15.69
CA THR A 106 4.81 -8.52 -16.89
C THR A 106 3.58 -7.63 -16.70
N GLU A 107 2.93 -7.28 -17.80
CA GLU A 107 1.64 -6.56 -17.81
C GLU A 107 0.58 -7.31 -17.00
N GLU A 108 0.53 -8.65 -17.10
CA GLU A 108 -0.37 -9.51 -16.32
C GLU A 108 -0.23 -9.31 -14.80
N HIS A 109 1.01 -9.10 -14.30
CA HIS A 109 1.21 -8.82 -12.87
C HIS A 109 0.62 -7.47 -12.48
N ILE A 110 0.81 -6.44 -13.32
CA ILE A 110 0.28 -5.10 -13.06
C ILE A 110 -1.24 -5.10 -13.14
N GLU A 111 -1.81 -5.75 -14.14
CA GLU A 111 -3.26 -5.92 -14.30
C GLU A 111 -3.86 -6.59 -13.07
N ALA A 112 -3.29 -7.70 -12.60
CA ALA A 112 -3.77 -8.40 -11.40
C ALA A 112 -3.81 -7.47 -10.17
N PHE A 113 -2.81 -6.60 -10.00
CA PHE A 113 -2.80 -5.62 -8.92
C PHE A 113 -3.82 -4.50 -9.12
N MET A 114 -4.02 -4.02 -10.34
CA MET A 114 -5.05 -3.01 -10.62
C MET A 114 -6.46 -3.56 -10.38
N VAL A 115 -6.72 -4.82 -10.78
CA VAL A 115 -7.99 -5.52 -10.53
C VAL A 115 -8.21 -5.71 -9.03
N ALA A 116 -7.20 -6.16 -8.29
CA ALA A 116 -7.30 -6.31 -6.83
C ALA A 116 -7.52 -4.96 -6.11
N ALA A 117 -6.85 -3.90 -6.56
CA ALA A 117 -7.09 -2.55 -6.07
C ALA A 117 -8.54 -2.12 -6.33
N ALA A 118 -9.03 -2.31 -7.55
CA ALA A 118 -10.38 -1.94 -7.93
C ALA A 118 -11.44 -2.73 -7.12
N ALA A 119 -11.26 -4.05 -6.99
CA ALA A 119 -12.14 -4.90 -6.20
C ALA A 119 -12.15 -4.51 -4.71
N LEU A 120 -10.98 -4.24 -4.13
CA LEU A 120 -10.88 -3.82 -2.72
C LEU A 120 -11.51 -2.44 -2.52
N TRP A 121 -11.33 -1.50 -3.46
CA TRP A 121 -12.02 -0.22 -3.43
C TRP A 121 -13.53 -0.39 -3.46
N VAL A 122 -14.06 -1.23 -4.37
CA VAL A 122 -15.50 -1.51 -4.46
C VAL A 122 -16.04 -2.07 -3.14
N ALA A 123 -15.28 -2.94 -2.47
CA ALA A 123 -15.69 -3.57 -1.22
C ALA A 123 -15.65 -2.63 -0.01
N THR A 124 -14.72 -1.66 0.01
CA THR A 124 -14.42 -0.86 1.20
C THR A 124 -14.84 0.62 1.10
N ASP A 125 -15.03 1.15 -0.12
CA ASP A 125 -15.37 2.55 -0.33
C ASP A 125 -16.77 2.89 0.18
N VAL A 126 -16.82 3.83 1.12
CA VAL A 126 -18.07 4.35 1.73
C VAL A 126 -18.59 5.61 1.05
N SER A 127 -17.91 6.08 0.00
CA SER A 127 -18.31 7.30 -0.72
C SER A 127 -19.57 7.08 -1.58
N GLN A 128 -20.11 8.18 -2.08
CA GLN A 128 -21.24 8.18 -3.04
C GLN A 128 -20.83 7.73 -4.45
N ALA A 129 -19.55 7.48 -4.69
CA ALA A 129 -19.09 6.90 -5.95
C ALA A 129 -19.69 5.49 -6.12
N ARG A 130 -20.05 5.18 -7.35
CA ARG A 130 -20.72 3.95 -7.76
C ARG A 130 -19.80 3.02 -8.53
N GLY A 131 -18.72 3.54 -9.06
CA GLY A 131 -17.64 2.78 -9.68
C GLY A 131 -16.32 3.52 -9.60
N LEU A 132 -15.30 2.91 -10.16
CA LEU A 132 -13.92 3.37 -10.19
C LEU A 132 -13.35 3.03 -11.57
N VAL A 133 -12.57 3.93 -12.13
CA VAL A 133 -11.62 3.62 -13.20
C VAL A 133 -10.19 3.78 -12.69
N LEU A 134 -9.35 2.80 -13.01
CA LEU A 134 -7.90 2.81 -12.82
C LEU A 134 -7.22 2.67 -14.16
N ALA A 135 -6.11 3.39 -14.34
CA ALA A 135 -5.29 3.32 -15.53
C ALA A 135 -3.81 3.33 -15.16
N TRP A 136 -3.01 2.57 -15.91
CA TRP A 136 -1.55 2.54 -15.81
C TRP A 136 -0.95 3.01 -17.14
N GLN A 137 -0.33 4.19 -17.17
CA GLN A 137 0.02 4.90 -18.42
C GLN A 137 0.87 4.12 -19.44
N PRO A 138 1.84 3.26 -19.04
CA PRO A 138 2.59 2.43 -20.00
C PRO A 138 1.71 1.43 -20.76
N MET A 139 0.56 1.05 -20.19
CA MET A 139 -0.42 0.18 -20.80
C MET A 139 -1.62 1.00 -21.26
N GLY A 140 -2.17 0.69 -22.43
CA GLY A 140 -3.39 1.34 -22.90
C GLY A 140 -4.64 0.92 -22.12
N GLU A 141 -4.57 -0.20 -21.41
CA GLU A 141 -5.71 -0.82 -20.75
C GLU A 141 -6.08 -0.16 -19.43
N ARG A 142 -7.38 -0.20 -19.15
CA ARG A 142 -7.99 0.40 -17.98
C ARG A 142 -8.82 -0.63 -17.24
N VAL A 143 -8.78 -0.56 -15.91
CA VAL A 143 -9.61 -1.40 -15.06
C VAL A 143 -10.79 -0.56 -14.58
N VAL A 144 -11.99 -0.97 -14.96
CA VAL A 144 -13.24 -0.32 -14.56
C VAL A 144 -14.05 -1.31 -13.70
N GLU A 145 -14.36 -0.91 -12.48
CA GLU A 145 -15.14 -1.73 -11.54
C GLU A 145 -16.32 -0.96 -10.95
N TRP A 146 -17.39 -1.68 -10.65
CA TRP A 146 -18.66 -1.12 -10.18
C TRP A 146 -19.10 -1.75 -8.86
N LYS A 147 -19.70 -0.94 -7.98
CA LYS A 147 -20.32 -1.46 -6.75
C LYS A 147 -21.52 -2.35 -7.06
N THR A 148 -21.77 -3.33 -6.20
CA THR A 148 -22.87 -4.29 -6.36
C THR A 148 -24.22 -3.59 -6.57
N GLY A 149 -24.98 -4.08 -7.55
CA GLY A 149 -26.31 -3.53 -7.89
C GLY A 149 -26.27 -2.30 -8.78
N VAL A 150 -25.08 -1.81 -9.17
CA VAL A 150 -24.94 -0.77 -10.20
C VAL A 150 -24.81 -1.46 -11.56
N ARG A 151 -25.76 -1.19 -12.45
CA ARG A 151 -25.65 -1.57 -13.86
C ARG A 151 -25.33 -0.31 -14.66
N PRO A 152 -24.10 -0.16 -15.19
CA PRO A 152 -23.80 1.00 -16.03
C PRO A 152 -24.70 1.00 -17.27
N ALA A 153 -25.05 2.19 -17.75
CA ALA A 153 -25.95 2.36 -18.90
C ALA A 153 -25.33 1.89 -20.22
N LEU A 154 -24.00 1.78 -20.28
CA LEU A 154 -23.22 1.29 -21.41
C LEU A 154 -22.29 0.15 -20.94
N PRO A 155 -22.07 -0.88 -21.78
CA PRO A 155 -21.06 -1.89 -21.50
C PRO A 155 -19.65 -1.27 -21.53
N ALA A 156 -18.80 -1.65 -20.57
CA ALA A 156 -17.45 -1.11 -20.38
C ALA A 156 -16.57 -1.14 -21.66
N SER A 157 -16.82 -2.11 -22.54
CA SER A 157 -16.07 -2.31 -23.79
C SER A 157 -16.32 -1.28 -24.89
N GLN A 158 -17.35 -0.43 -24.80
CA GLN A 158 -17.59 0.66 -25.78
C GLN A 158 -17.17 2.04 -25.27
N ALA A 159 -16.76 2.15 -24.00
CA ALA A 159 -16.50 3.42 -23.34
C ALA A 159 -15.00 3.70 -23.12
N ASP A 160 -14.16 2.69 -23.38
CA ASP A 160 -12.69 2.80 -23.31
C ASP A 160 -12.09 3.67 -24.44
N GLU A 161 -12.80 3.92 -25.54
CA GLU A 161 -12.27 4.71 -26.66
C GLU A 161 -12.24 6.24 -26.43
N ASP A 162 -13.02 6.77 -25.48
CA ASP A 162 -13.23 8.24 -25.36
C ASP A 162 -12.59 8.90 -24.12
N LEU A 163 -12.03 8.15 -23.17
CA LEU A 163 -11.40 8.77 -22.00
C LEU A 163 -10.02 9.37 -22.36
N PRO A 164 -9.67 10.56 -21.83
CA PRO A 164 -8.39 11.19 -22.09
C PRO A 164 -7.23 10.33 -21.54
N SER A 165 -6.04 10.46 -22.12
CA SER A 165 -4.86 9.75 -21.63
C SER A 165 -4.55 10.11 -20.16
N PRO A 166 -4.20 9.13 -19.31
CA PRO A 166 -3.86 9.37 -17.92
C PRO A 166 -2.54 10.17 -17.83
N PRO A 167 -2.47 11.24 -17.02
CA PRO A 167 -1.28 12.09 -16.95
C PRO A 167 -0.21 11.60 -15.96
N TRP A 168 -0.54 10.62 -15.10
CA TRP A 168 0.40 9.99 -14.17
C TRP A 168 0.57 8.50 -14.47
N GLU A 169 1.68 7.92 -14.02
CA GLU A 169 1.97 6.48 -14.15
C GLU A 169 0.78 5.64 -13.71
N PHE A 170 0.20 5.94 -12.54
CA PHE A 170 -1.07 5.38 -12.09
C PHE A 170 -2.06 6.52 -11.83
N SER A 171 -3.19 6.46 -12.53
CA SER A 171 -4.27 7.44 -12.44
C SER A 171 -5.57 6.74 -12.08
N TRP A 172 -6.43 7.43 -11.33
CA TRP A 172 -7.75 6.91 -10.96
C TRP A 172 -8.84 7.98 -11.09
N SER A 173 -10.08 7.56 -11.16
CA SER A 173 -11.23 8.47 -11.09
C SER A 173 -12.47 7.76 -10.54
N PRO A 174 -13.20 8.37 -9.59
CA PRO A 174 -14.48 7.84 -9.13
C PRO A 174 -15.57 8.09 -10.19
N LEU A 175 -16.37 7.07 -10.44
CA LEU A 175 -17.50 7.10 -11.37
C LEU A 175 -18.84 7.16 -10.63
N SER A 176 -19.82 7.84 -11.21
CA SER A 176 -21.20 7.89 -10.73
C SER A 176 -22.08 6.85 -11.44
N ALA A 177 -23.33 6.68 -10.98
CA ALA A 177 -24.30 5.77 -11.59
C ALA A 177 -24.61 6.07 -13.08
N LYS A 178 -24.19 7.23 -13.61
CA LYS A 178 -24.34 7.58 -15.03
C LYS A 178 -23.32 6.88 -15.95
N GLY A 179 -22.51 5.95 -15.43
CA GLY A 179 -21.48 5.26 -16.21
C GLY A 179 -20.24 6.12 -16.44
N GLU A 180 -19.41 5.77 -17.40
CA GLU A 180 -18.17 6.47 -17.75
C GLU A 180 -18.39 7.90 -18.28
N SER A 181 -19.60 8.24 -18.74
CA SER A 181 -20.02 9.62 -19.02
C SER A 181 -19.94 10.57 -17.82
N SER A 182 -19.73 10.01 -16.62
CA SER A 182 -19.51 10.77 -15.39
C SER A 182 -18.06 10.92 -14.98
N PHE A 183 -17.14 10.41 -15.81
CA PHE A 183 -15.73 10.74 -15.67
C PHE A 183 -15.55 12.26 -15.67
N ARG A 184 -14.89 12.79 -14.64
CA ARG A 184 -14.66 14.23 -14.50
C ARG A 184 -13.23 14.62 -14.85
N ARG A 185 -12.28 13.87 -14.31
CA ARG A 185 -10.83 14.09 -14.43
C ARG A 185 -10.08 12.90 -13.87
N TRP A 186 -8.84 12.75 -14.30
CA TRP A 186 -7.89 11.90 -13.63
C TRP A 186 -7.46 12.50 -12.29
N LEU A 187 -7.24 11.64 -11.32
CA LEU A 187 -6.64 11.94 -10.03
C LEU A 187 -5.37 11.09 -9.87
N PRO A 188 -4.34 11.59 -9.18
CA PRO A 188 -3.19 10.76 -8.82
C PRO A 188 -3.62 9.71 -7.79
N VAL A 189 -3.16 8.47 -7.94
CA VAL A 189 -3.36 7.45 -6.90
C VAL A 189 -2.49 7.80 -5.69
N PRO A 190 -3.05 7.94 -4.48
CA PRO A 190 -2.29 8.20 -3.26
C PRO A 190 -1.25 7.10 -3.02
N GLY A 191 -0.09 7.48 -2.45
CA GLY A 191 1.01 6.56 -2.14
C GLY A 191 2.37 7.17 -2.45
#